data_AF-A0A7W9TIX9-F1
#
_entry.id   AF-A0A7W9TIX9-F1
#
_cell.length_a   1.000
_cell.length_b   1.000
_cell.length_c   1.000
_cell.angle_alpha   90.00
_cell.angle_beta   90.00
_cell.angle_gamma   90.00
#
_symmetry.space_group_name_H-M   'P 1'
#
loop_
_entity.id
_entity.type
_entity.pdbx_description
1 polymer ?
#
loop_
_entity_poly.entity_id
_entity_poly.type
_entity_poly.pdbx_seq_one_letter_code
_entity_poly.pdbx_strand_id
1 'polypeptide(L)'
;MANIFSGGDRELDLSNGATEAFTEVLVLAVSDLASQAWDFRFAALLILQDQNVMGRGAVGFHLEEVDWGTSESEHARSKDFVLRVTALAASGHRWSELGYHPPRVHDYLDHFRIMVEYFTPPTSNGPYPHFPGPDGAARASCTRHRVLSGLPYWEGCFLCNQPR
;
A
#
# COMPACT_ATOMS: atom_id res chain seq x y z
N MET A 1 4.79 -11.97 16.38
CA MET A 1 5.20 -10.71 15.75
C MET A 1 4.04 -10.23 14.91
N ALA A 2 3.58 -9.02 15.19
CA ALA A 2 2.57 -8.32 14.41
C ALA A 2 3.24 -7.51 13.31
N ASN A 3 2.51 -7.26 12.21
CA ASN A 3 2.91 -6.29 11.20
C ASN A 3 2.25 -4.96 11.57
N ILE A 4 3.05 -3.91 11.74
CA ILE A 4 2.60 -2.64 12.30
C ILE A 4 2.62 -1.60 11.19
N PHE A 5 1.47 -0.98 10.95
CA PHE A 5 1.39 0.27 10.22
C PHE A 5 1.17 1.38 11.24
N SER A 6 1.96 2.46 11.22
CA SER A 6 1.77 3.55 12.17
C SER A 6 1.77 4.93 11.52
N GLY A 7 1.32 5.93 12.25
CA GLY A 7 1.51 7.33 11.90
C GLY A 7 1.05 8.24 13.02
N GLY A 8 1.91 9.16 13.43
CA GLY A 8 1.69 9.98 14.61
C GLY A 8 1.58 9.12 15.87
N ASP A 9 0.46 9.26 16.58
CA ASP A 9 0.14 8.52 17.81
C ASP A 9 -0.75 7.29 17.57
N ARG A 10 -0.93 6.89 16.31
CA ARG A 10 -1.84 5.79 15.91
C ARG A 10 -1.09 4.63 15.30
N GLU A 11 -1.55 3.43 15.62
CA GLU A 11 -0.99 2.17 15.12
C GLU A 11 -2.11 1.20 14.73
N LEU A 12 -1.89 0.49 13.62
CA LEU A 12 -2.68 -0.62 13.15
C LEU A 12 -1.82 -1.88 13.20
N ASP A 13 -2.08 -2.70 14.22
CA ASP A 13 -1.49 -4.02 14.41
C ASP A 13 -2.31 -5.08 13.64
N LEU A 14 -1.67 -5.78 12.71
CA LEU A 14 -2.27 -6.83 11.92
C LEU A 14 -1.54 -8.16 12.11
N SER A 15 -2.33 -9.23 12.26
CA SER A 15 -1.84 -10.60 12.08
C SER A 15 -1.42 -10.83 10.63
N ASN A 16 -0.57 -11.83 10.35
CA ASN A 16 -0.10 -12.09 8.98
C ASN A 16 -1.22 -12.23 7.95
N GLY A 17 -2.26 -13.02 8.23
CA GLY A 17 -3.39 -13.16 7.30
C GLY A 17 -4.22 -11.87 7.15
N ALA A 18 -4.28 -11.04 8.21
CA ALA A 18 -4.92 -9.74 8.12
C ALA A 18 -4.09 -8.75 7.29
N THR A 19 -2.76 -8.80 7.42
CA THR A 19 -1.82 -8.02 6.61
C THR A 19 -1.89 -8.40 5.14
N GLU A 20 -1.92 -9.70 4.84
CA GLU A 20 -2.10 -10.22 3.47
C GLU A 20 -3.38 -9.65 2.84
N ALA A 21 -4.53 -9.85 3.48
CA ALA A 21 -5.81 -9.34 2.98
C ALA A 21 -5.83 -7.80 2.85
N PHE A 22 -5.27 -7.08 3.82
CA PHE A 22 -5.19 -5.61 3.81
C PHE A 22 -4.32 -5.09 2.66
N THR A 23 -3.13 -5.68 2.46
CA THR A 23 -2.21 -5.26 1.40
C THR A 23 -2.77 -5.62 0.03
N GLU A 24 -3.32 -6.81 -0.17
CA GLU A 24 -3.85 -7.27 -1.47
C GLU A 24 -4.95 -6.34 -1.99
N VAL A 25 -5.91 -5.94 -1.13
CA VAL A 25 -7.00 -5.02 -1.56
C VAL A 25 -6.49 -3.62 -1.88
N LEU A 26 -5.47 -3.13 -1.17
CA LEU A 26 -4.83 -1.84 -1.46
C LEU A 26 -4.03 -1.91 -2.77
N VAL A 27 -3.33 -3.02 -3.03
CA VAL A 27 -2.59 -3.24 -4.28
C VAL A 27 -3.53 -3.31 -5.49
N LEU A 28 -4.71 -3.92 -5.36
CA LEU A 28 -5.74 -3.89 -6.41
C LEU A 28 -6.22 -2.46 -6.69
N ALA A 29 -6.53 -1.69 -5.65
CA ALA A 29 -7.00 -0.32 -5.79
C ALA A 29 -5.94 0.63 -6.36
N VAL A 30 -4.70 0.58 -5.86
CA VAL A 30 -3.61 1.45 -6.33
C VAL A 30 -3.25 1.13 -7.78
N SER A 31 -3.38 -0.13 -8.21
CA SER A 31 -3.07 -0.55 -9.58
C SER A 31 -3.96 0.12 -10.62
N ASP A 32 -5.20 0.43 -10.25
CA ASP A 32 -6.16 1.07 -11.15
C ASP A 32 -6.13 2.61 -11.06
N LEU A 33 -5.66 3.17 -9.94
CA LEU A 33 -5.63 4.62 -9.71
C LEU A 33 -4.31 5.29 -10.05
N ALA A 34 -3.18 4.57 -9.99
CA ALA A 34 -1.87 5.17 -10.15
C ALA A 34 -1.67 5.73 -11.57
N SER A 35 -1.28 6.99 -11.65
CA SER A 35 -1.10 7.69 -12.93
C SER A 35 0.11 8.62 -12.93
N GLN A 36 0.63 8.99 -11.76
CA GLN A 36 1.75 9.90 -11.59
C GLN A 36 2.97 9.19 -11.00
N ALA A 37 4.14 9.81 -11.19
CA ALA A 37 5.41 9.25 -10.69
C ALA A 37 5.39 8.94 -9.18
N TRP A 38 4.70 9.76 -8.39
CA TRP A 38 4.53 9.55 -6.96
C TRP A 38 3.66 8.34 -6.65
N ASP A 39 2.52 8.21 -7.33
CA ASP A 39 1.57 7.11 -7.17
C ASP A 39 2.24 5.75 -7.37
N PHE A 40 3.12 5.61 -8.37
CA PHE A 40 3.84 4.37 -8.63
C PHE A 40 4.90 4.04 -7.56
N ARG A 41 5.44 5.05 -6.87
CA ARG A 41 6.32 4.84 -5.70
C ARG A 41 5.53 4.36 -4.50
N PHE A 42 4.35 4.94 -4.28
CA PHE A 42 3.42 4.47 -3.24
C PHE A 42 2.92 3.04 -3.53
N ALA A 43 2.59 2.72 -4.79
CA ALA A 43 2.25 1.37 -5.20
C ALA A 43 3.39 0.38 -4.92
N ALA A 44 4.64 0.77 -5.21
CA ALA A 44 5.80 -0.06 -4.87
C ALA A 44 5.92 -0.28 -3.36
N LEU A 45 5.66 0.73 -2.52
CA LEU A 45 5.69 0.58 -1.07
C LEU A 45 4.68 -0.47 -0.61
N LEU A 46 3.45 -0.44 -1.14
CA LEU A 46 2.42 -1.44 -0.84
C LEU A 46 2.82 -2.85 -1.29
N ILE A 47 3.41 -2.98 -2.48
CA ILE A 47 3.89 -4.26 -3.01
C ILE A 47 4.99 -4.87 -2.12
N LEU A 48 5.85 -4.03 -1.52
CA LEU A 48 6.86 -4.45 -0.55
C LEU A 48 6.25 -4.92 0.79
N GLN A 49 4.93 -4.85 0.98
CA GLN A 49 4.25 -5.38 2.16
C GLN A 49 3.68 -6.79 1.94
N ASP A 50 3.84 -7.37 0.75
CA ASP A 50 3.43 -8.75 0.49
C ASP A 50 4.42 -9.73 1.15
N GLN A 51 3.92 -10.38 2.19
CA GLN A 51 4.64 -11.30 3.05
C GLN A 51 5.04 -12.60 2.37
N ASN A 52 4.45 -12.94 1.23
CA ASN A 52 4.81 -14.14 0.48
C ASN A 52 6.20 -14.02 -0.16
N VAL A 53 6.69 -12.79 -0.39
CA VAL A 53 8.08 -12.58 -0.85
C VAL A 53 8.98 -11.97 0.23
N MET A 54 8.47 -11.06 1.07
CA MET A 54 9.31 -10.37 2.05
C MET A 54 9.53 -11.15 3.35
N GLY A 55 8.72 -12.20 3.58
CA GLY A 55 8.75 -12.99 4.82
C GLY A 55 7.78 -12.46 5.88
N ARG A 56 7.26 -13.38 6.70
CA ARG A 56 6.24 -13.07 7.72
C ARG A 56 6.84 -12.30 8.89
N GLY A 57 6.13 -11.26 9.35
CA GLY A 57 6.54 -10.44 10.50
C GLY A 57 7.64 -9.41 10.21
N ALA A 58 7.96 -9.18 8.94
CA ALA A 58 8.98 -8.22 8.49
C ALA A 58 8.38 -7.06 7.67
N VAL A 59 7.05 -6.93 7.67
CA VAL A 59 6.33 -5.93 6.87
C VAL A 59 5.52 -4.99 7.78
N GLY A 60 5.05 -3.91 7.19
CA GLY A 60 4.60 -2.72 7.88
C GLY A 60 5.42 -1.51 7.44
N PHE A 61 4.84 -0.33 7.54
CA PHE A 61 5.55 0.92 7.31
C PHE A 61 4.97 2.02 8.19
N HIS A 62 5.79 3.02 8.46
CA HIS A 62 5.39 4.22 9.17
C HIS A 62 4.95 5.28 8.15
N LEU A 63 3.85 6.01 8.40
CA LEU A 63 3.45 7.12 7.51
C LEU A 63 4.55 8.19 7.44
N GLU A 64 5.38 8.30 8.46
CA GLU A 64 6.60 9.12 8.50
C GLU A 64 7.64 8.70 7.45
N GLU A 65 7.62 7.44 7.01
CA GLU A 65 8.52 6.94 5.97
C GLU A 65 8.03 7.27 4.57
N VAL A 66 6.77 7.68 4.39
CA VAL A 66 6.24 8.06 3.07
C VAL A 66 6.77 9.45 2.69
N ASP A 67 7.30 9.56 1.47
CA ASP A 67 7.70 10.85 0.90
C ASP A 67 6.46 11.67 0.54
N TRP A 68 5.85 12.39 1.47
CA TRP A 68 4.64 13.17 1.20
C TRP A 68 4.87 14.36 0.24
N GLY A 69 6.12 14.67 -0.10
CA GLY A 69 6.54 15.86 -0.80
C GLY A 69 7.22 16.87 0.12
N THR A 70 7.48 18.07 -0.41
CA THR A 70 8.18 19.15 0.33
C THR A 70 7.31 20.39 0.52
N SER A 71 6.24 20.51 -0.26
CA SER A 71 5.28 21.61 -0.20
C SER A 71 3.92 21.14 0.32
N GLU A 72 3.14 22.08 0.88
CA GLU A 72 1.79 21.80 1.38
C GLU A 72 0.86 21.25 0.30
N SER A 73 1.01 21.72 -0.95
CA SER A 73 0.22 21.20 -2.09
C SER A 73 0.59 19.76 -2.46
N GLU A 74 1.87 19.40 -2.38
CA GLU A 74 2.31 18.02 -2.57
C GLU A 74 1.83 17.13 -1.43
N HIS A 75 1.92 17.60 -0.17
CA HIS A 75 1.37 16.89 0.98
C HIS A 75 -0.13 16.60 0.79
N ALA A 76 -0.90 17.63 0.42
CA ALA A 76 -2.33 17.50 0.18
C ALA A 76 -2.66 16.52 -0.96
N ARG A 77 -1.94 16.61 -2.08
CA ARG A 77 -2.11 15.70 -3.23
C ARG A 77 -1.80 14.26 -2.86
N SER A 78 -0.66 14.02 -2.21
CA SER A 78 -0.20 12.69 -1.81
C SER A 78 -1.18 12.08 -0.80
N LYS A 79 -1.65 12.86 0.17
CA LYS A 79 -2.67 12.47 1.15
C LYS A 79 -4.01 12.14 0.51
N ASP A 80 -4.50 12.99 -0.40
CA ASP A 80 -5.71 12.71 -1.18
C ASP A 80 -5.59 11.39 -1.96
N PHE A 81 -4.44 11.14 -2.59
CA PHE A 81 -4.22 9.89 -3.33
C PHE A 81 -4.32 8.66 -2.43
N VAL A 82 -3.65 8.66 -1.26
CA VAL A 82 -3.74 7.55 -0.30
C VAL A 82 -5.18 7.32 0.14
N LEU A 83 -5.92 8.39 0.46
CA LEU A 83 -7.33 8.30 0.86
C LEU A 83 -8.22 7.76 -0.26
N ARG A 84 -7.99 8.15 -1.52
CA ARG A 84 -8.72 7.60 -2.68
C ARG A 84 -8.44 6.12 -2.90
N VAL A 85 -7.19 5.68 -2.74
CA VAL A 85 -6.82 4.26 -2.79
C VAL A 85 -7.53 3.48 -1.69
N THR A 86 -7.50 3.97 -0.45
CA THR A 86 -8.19 3.33 0.69
C THR A 86 -9.70 3.28 0.48
N ALA A 87 -10.31 4.35 -0.02
CA ALA A 87 -11.74 4.41 -0.31
C ALA A 87 -12.15 3.43 -1.41
N LEU A 88 -11.36 3.31 -2.48
CA LEU A 88 -11.61 2.35 -3.55
C LEU A 88 -11.45 0.91 -3.05
N ALA A 89 -10.41 0.61 -2.27
CA ALA A 89 -10.25 -0.70 -1.65
C ALA A 89 -11.47 -1.02 -0.74
N ALA A 90 -11.95 -0.05 0.03
CA ALA A 90 -13.09 -0.19 0.92
C ALA A 90 -14.43 -0.34 0.19
N SER A 91 -14.53 0.02 -1.10
CA SER A 91 -15.73 -0.20 -1.90
C SER A 91 -15.89 -1.65 -2.39
N GLY A 92 -15.02 -2.57 -1.96
CA GLY A 92 -15.01 -3.94 -2.46
C GLY A 92 -14.32 -4.10 -3.82
N HIS A 93 -13.53 -3.09 -4.24
CA HIS A 93 -12.95 -3.04 -5.57
C HIS A 93 -12.12 -4.29 -5.88
N ARG A 94 -12.57 -5.06 -6.89
CA ARG A 94 -11.93 -6.28 -7.40
C ARG A 94 -11.73 -7.40 -6.37
N TRP A 95 -12.45 -7.39 -5.24
CA TRP A 95 -12.32 -8.45 -4.23
C TRP A 95 -12.70 -9.84 -4.75
N SER A 96 -13.57 -9.93 -5.77
CA SER A 96 -13.92 -11.19 -6.42
C SER A 96 -12.73 -11.91 -7.06
N GLU A 97 -11.63 -11.20 -7.33
CA GLU A 97 -10.42 -11.78 -7.92
C GLU A 97 -9.53 -12.47 -6.89
N LEU A 98 -9.72 -12.21 -5.59
CA LEU A 98 -8.91 -12.76 -4.50
C LEU A 98 -9.11 -14.27 -4.30
N GLY A 99 -10.21 -14.85 -4.80
CA GLY A 99 -10.55 -16.25 -4.55
C GLY A 99 -11.00 -16.56 -3.11
N TYR A 100 -11.00 -15.58 -2.22
CA TYR A 100 -11.53 -15.65 -0.85
C TYR A 100 -12.23 -14.35 -0.47
N HIS A 101 -13.03 -14.37 0.60
CA HIS A 101 -13.62 -13.16 1.17
C HIS A 101 -12.72 -12.61 2.27
N PRO A 102 -12.15 -11.38 2.14
CA PRO A 102 -11.18 -10.85 3.09
C PRO A 102 -11.85 -10.48 4.42
N PRO A 103 -11.63 -11.26 5.51
CA PRO A 103 -12.37 -11.06 6.75
C PRO A 103 -11.91 -9.76 7.44
N ARG A 104 -12.87 -8.96 7.92
CA ARG A 104 -12.64 -7.74 8.71
C ARG A 104 -11.80 -6.65 8.02
N VAL A 105 -11.53 -6.77 6.71
CA VAL A 105 -10.67 -5.81 6.01
C VAL A 105 -11.26 -4.40 5.98
N HIS A 106 -12.59 -4.28 6.01
CA HIS A 106 -13.25 -2.98 6.17
C HIS A 106 -12.85 -2.26 7.47
N ASP A 107 -12.76 -2.98 8.59
CA ASP A 107 -12.33 -2.40 9.88
C ASP A 107 -10.89 -1.85 9.77
N TYR A 108 -10.01 -2.60 9.10
CA TYR A 108 -8.61 -2.22 8.92
C TYR A 108 -8.46 -1.02 7.98
N LEU A 109 -9.22 -1.00 6.89
CA LEU A 109 -9.25 0.11 5.95
C LEU A 109 -9.81 1.39 6.58
N ASP A 110 -10.85 1.28 7.42
CA ASP A 110 -11.38 2.44 8.14
C ASP A 110 -10.38 2.98 9.17
N HIS A 111 -9.70 2.09 9.90
CA HIS A 111 -8.64 2.51 10.81
C HIS A 111 -7.49 3.19 10.06
N PHE A 112 -7.02 2.59 8.96
CA PHE A 112 -5.96 3.18 8.13
C PHE A 112 -6.38 4.53 7.53
N ARG A 113 -7.64 4.68 7.07
CA ARG A 113 -8.20 5.95 6.63
C ARG A 113 -8.09 7.01 7.72
N ILE A 114 -8.53 6.69 8.94
CA ILE A 114 -8.44 7.60 10.10
C ILE A 114 -6.98 7.98 10.37
N MET A 115 -6.05 7.01 10.35
CA MET A 115 -4.63 7.29 10.52
C MET A 115 -4.14 8.32 9.50
N VAL A 116 -4.42 8.12 8.22
CA VAL A 116 -4.01 9.03 7.14
C VAL A 116 -4.69 10.39 7.27
N GLU A 117 -5.97 10.44 7.61
CA GLU A 117 -6.74 11.68 7.79
C GLU A 117 -6.18 12.58 8.89
N TYR A 118 -5.78 12.01 10.02
CA TYR A 118 -5.22 12.77 11.15
C TYR A 118 -3.70 12.96 11.07
N PHE A 119 -3.02 12.19 10.23
CA PHE A 119 -1.59 12.31 10.03
C PHE A 119 -1.24 13.67 9.40
N THR A 120 -0.27 14.36 10.01
CA THR A 120 0.31 15.60 9.47
C THR A 120 1.73 15.28 8.99
N PRO A 121 1.99 15.33 7.67
CA PRO A 121 3.32 15.07 7.15
C PRO A 121 4.37 16.01 7.75
N PRO A 122 5.51 15.48 8.21
CA PRO A 122 6.60 16.32 8.68
C PRO A 122 7.16 17.14 7.52
N THR A 123 7.50 18.40 7.78
CA THR A 123 8.37 19.17 6.86
C THR A 123 9.79 18.60 6.94
N SER A 124 10.07 17.60 6.11
CA SER A 124 11.41 17.01 5.99
C SER A 124 12.14 17.57 4.77
N ASN A 125 13.44 17.84 4.95
CA ASN A 125 14.37 18.22 3.87
C ASN A 125 15.37 17.09 3.54
N GLY A 126 15.10 15.85 4.01
CA GLY A 126 16.00 14.70 3.86
C GLY A 126 15.39 13.55 3.06
N PRO A 127 16.21 12.62 2.55
CA PRO A 127 15.73 11.44 1.84
C PRO A 127 14.89 10.55 2.77
N TYR A 128 13.84 9.94 2.23
CA TYR A 128 13.00 8.95 2.91
C TYR A 128 13.56 7.54 2.59
N PRO A 129 14.46 6.98 3.42
CA PRO A 129 15.28 5.82 3.03
C PRO A 129 14.46 4.55 2.80
N HIS A 130 13.26 4.47 3.37
CA HIS A 130 12.36 3.31 3.26
C HIS A 130 11.27 3.50 2.19
N PHE A 131 11.11 4.71 1.65
CA PHE A 131 10.19 4.94 0.55
C PHE A 131 10.84 4.61 -0.79
N PRO A 132 10.14 3.91 -1.70
CA PRO A 132 10.69 3.63 -3.02
C PRO A 132 11.12 4.90 -3.76
N GLY A 133 12.36 4.91 -4.22
CA GLY A 133 12.88 5.95 -5.10
C GLY A 133 12.26 5.88 -6.51
N PRO A 134 12.52 6.86 -7.40
CA PRO A 134 12.00 6.87 -8.76
C PRO A 134 12.29 5.61 -9.56
N ASP A 135 13.46 5.00 -9.36
CA ASP A 135 13.90 3.77 -10.05
C ASP A 135 13.24 2.50 -9.50
N GLY A 136 12.73 2.55 -8.27
CA GLY A 136 12.01 1.45 -7.62
C GLY A 136 10.49 1.51 -7.81
N ALA A 137 9.98 2.50 -8.57
CA ALA A 137 8.54 2.69 -8.77
C ALA A 137 7.92 1.51 -9.55
N ALA A 138 6.73 1.07 -9.12
CA ALA A 138 6.00 -0.03 -9.75
C ALA A 138 5.37 0.44 -11.06
N ARG A 139 6.14 0.43 -12.15
CA ARG A 139 5.72 0.91 -13.48
C ARG A 139 5.39 -0.21 -14.47
N ALA A 140 5.68 -1.46 -14.11
CA ALA A 140 5.23 -2.61 -14.86
C ALA A 140 3.87 -3.08 -14.32
N SER A 141 3.14 -3.84 -15.12
CA SER A 141 1.92 -4.52 -14.67
C SER A 141 1.94 -5.97 -15.12
N CYS A 142 1.41 -6.86 -14.28
CA CYS A 142 1.07 -8.20 -14.70
C CYS A 142 0.05 -8.12 -15.84
N THR A 143 0.38 -8.68 -17.00
CA THR A 143 -0.51 -8.63 -18.18
C THR A 143 -1.80 -9.42 -18.01
N ARG A 144 -1.79 -10.45 -17.17
CA ARG A 144 -2.95 -11.32 -16.89
C ARG A 144 -3.95 -10.65 -15.96
N HIS A 145 -3.48 -10.10 -14.85
CA HIS A 145 -4.35 -9.56 -13.80
C HIS A 145 -4.36 -8.02 -13.75
N ARG A 146 -3.57 -7.34 -14.58
CA ARG A 146 -3.44 -5.87 -14.62
C ARG A 146 -3.13 -5.26 -13.25
N VAL A 147 -2.37 -5.98 -12.44
CA VAL A 147 -1.88 -5.51 -11.14
C VAL A 147 -0.49 -4.94 -11.34
N LEU A 148 -0.20 -3.78 -10.77
CA LEU A 148 1.13 -3.19 -10.80
C LEU A 148 2.14 -4.16 -10.20
N SER A 149 3.29 -4.22 -10.85
CA SER A 149 4.43 -5.05 -10.48
C SER A 149 5.64 -4.13 -10.32
N GLY A 150 6.24 -4.19 -9.14
CA GLY A 150 7.57 -3.69 -8.83
C GLY A 150 8.45 -4.86 -8.42
N LEU A 151 9.75 -4.62 -8.24
CA LEU A 151 10.58 -5.60 -7.53
C LEU A 151 9.94 -5.87 -6.16
N PRO A 152 9.83 -7.13 -5.71
CA PRO A 152 10.40 -8.35 -6.29
C PRO A 152 9.47 -9.14 -7.26
N TYR A 153 8.28 -8.66 -7.59
CA TYR A 153 7.21 -9.37 -8.31
C TYR A 153 7.26 -9.29 -9.85
N TRP A 154 8.44 -9.17 -10.46
CA TRP A 154 8.56 -8.96 -11.92
C TRP A 154 8.04 -10.13 -12.77
N GLU A 155 8.06 -11.35 -12.23
CA GLU A 155 7.61 -12.55 -12.96
C GLU A 155 6.09 -12.81 -12.84
N GLY A 156 5.41 -12.18 -11.87
CA GLY A 156 3.99 -12.35 -11.62
C GLY A 156 3.52 -11.59 -10.38
N CYS A 157 2.29 -11.07 -10.41
CA CYS A 157 1.68 -10.42 -9.24
C CYS A 157 1.21 -11.44 -8.19
N PHE A 158 0.80 -10.98 -7.01
CA PHE A 158 0.32 -11.85 -5.92
C PHE A 158 -0.79 -12.82 -6.39
N LEU A 159 -1.72 -12.39 -7.26
CA LEU A 159 -2.75 -13.24 -7.86
C LEU A 159 -2.20 -14.35 -8.77
N CYS A 160 -1.02 -14.17 -9.39
CA CYS A 160 -0.37 -15.24 -10.14
C CYS A 160 0.20 -16.32 -9.22
N ASN A 161 0.58 -15.93 -8.01
CA ASN A 161 1.34 -16.75 -7.08
C ASN A 161 0.47 -17.43 -6.02
N GLN A 162 -0.83 -17.08 -5.96
CA GLN A 162 -1.78 -17.77 -5.09
C GLN A 162 -1.92 -19.25 -5.50
N PRO A 163 -1.87 -20.20 -4.55
CA PRO A 163 -2.12 -21.61 -4.83
C PRO A 163 -3.56 -21.79 -5.34
N ARG A 164 -3.71 -22.53 -6.44
CA ARG A 164 -5.01 -22.86 -7.04
C ARG A 164 -5.77 -23.90 -6.25
#